data_AF-A0A067NAY3-F1
#
_entry.id   AF-A0A067NAY3-F1
#
_cell.length_a   1.000
_cell.length_b   1.000
_cell.length_c   1.000
_cell.angle_alpha   90.00
_cell.angle_beta   90.00
_cell.angle_gamma   90.00
#
_symmetry.space_group_name_H-M   'P 1'
#
loop_
_entity.id
_entity.type
_entity.pdbx_description
1 polymer ?
#
loop_
_entity_poly.entity_id
_entity_poly.type
_entity_poly.pdbx_seq_one_letter_code
_entity_poly.pdbx_strand_id
1 'polypeptide(L)'
;MFWADHESFNDPSNDRRLAIHLPDAKYLKVGTQVWVDRLVSRAIVNANYSFHASTAAVTEFWNYSFVQPSGTTFKLTRRHTWKAFVLESIWLLAEPSGAELLFVDNMAVKLI
;
A
#
# COMPACT_ATOMS: atom_id res chain seq x y z
N MET A 1 4.45 -21.75 -14.51
CA MET A 1 5.44 -21.02 -13.69
C MET A 1 4.66 -20.09 -12.78
N PHE A 2 4.52 -20.41 -11.50
CA PHE A 2 3.79 -19.60 -10.51
C PHE A 2 4.70 -18.43 -10.11
N TRP A 3 4.38 -17.24 -10.55
CA TRP A 3 5.04 -16.02 -10.08
C TRP A 3 4.38 -15.65 -8.76
N ALA A 4 5.13 -15.67 -7.66
CA ALA A 4 4.68 -15.30 -6.31
C ALA A 4 4.25 -13.82 -6.17
N ASP A 5 4.12 -13.12 -7.30
CA ASP A 5 3.98 -11.68 -7.41
C ASP A 5 2.62 -11.25 -8.01
N HIS A 6 1.76 -12.24 -8.29
CA HIS A 6 0.39 -12.01 -8.74
C HIS A 6 -0.52 -11.84 -7.51
N GLU A 7 -0.57 -10.62 -6.98
CA GLU A 7 -1.62 -10.20 -6.05
C GLU A 7 -3.00 -10.26 -6.70
N SER A 8 -3.05 -10.38 -8.03
CA SER A 8 -4.27 -10.41 -8.80
C SER A 8 -4.44 -11.64 -9.69
N PHE A 9 -5.69 -12.09 -9.77
CA PHE A 9 -6.14 -13.26 -10.51
C PHE A 9 -7.39 -12.92 -11.33
N ASN A 10 -7.62 -13.63 -12.42
CA ASN A 10 -8.85 -13.49 -13.18
C ASN A 10 -9.97 -14.24 -12.45
N ASP A 11 -11.06 -13.53 -12.18
CA ASP A 11 -12.29 -14.11 -11.67
C ASP A 11 -12.92 -14.98 -12.76
N PRO A 12 -13.00 -16.31 -12.57
CA PRO A 12 -13.55 -17.22 -13.57
C PRO A 12 -15.04 -16.98 -13.83
N SER A 13 -15.74 -16.27 -12.95
CA SER A 13 -17.18 -16.01 -13.07
C SER A 13 -17.52 -14.77 -13.91
N ASN A 14 -16.61 -13.80 -14.05
CA ASN A 14 -16.98 -12.48 -14.57
C ASN A 14 -15.89 -11.77 -15.39
N ASP A 15 -14.81 -12.48 -15.78
CA ASP A 15 -13.66 -11.97 -16.55
C ASP A 15 -13.03 -10.68 -15.98
N ARG A 16 -13.26 -10.43 -14.68
CA ARG A 16 -12.66 -9.31 -13.95
C ARG A 16 -11.38 -9.77 -13.32
N ARG A 17 -10.38 -8.90 -13.32
CA ARG A 17 -9.18 -9.13 -12.53
C ARG A 17 -9.45 -8.69 -11.09
N LEU A 18 -9.31 -9.61 -10.13
CA LEU A 18 -9.45 -9.35 -8.70
C LEU A 18 -8.08 -9.34 -8.05
N ALA A 19 -7.88 -8.52 -7.03
CA ALA A 19 -6.69 -8.52 -6.18
C ALA A 19 -7.04 -9.01 -4.76
N ILE A 20 -6.25 -9.95 -4.24
CA ILE A 20 -6.40 -10.48 -2.87
C ILE A 20 -5.56 -9.64 -1.93
N HIS A 21 -6.20 -9.11 -0.89
CA HIS A 21 -5.49 -8.48 0.22
C HIS A 21 -5.56 -9.39 1.44
N LEU A 22 -4.43 -10.01 1.76
CA LEU A 22 -4.28 -10.90 2.91
C LEU A 22 -4.13 -10.07 4.19
N PRO A 23 -5.02 -10.23 5.18
CA PRO A 23 -4.92 -9.52 6.45
C PRO A 23 -3.60 -9.84 7.18
N ASP A 24 -3.13 -11.07 7.12
CA ASP A 24 -1.93 -11.52 7.84
C ASP A 24 -0.61 -11.21 7.12
N ALA A 25 -0.64 -10.46 6.01
CA ALA A 25 0.57 -10.08 5.30
C ALA A 25 1.47 -9.17 6.17
N LYS A 26 2.71 -9.62 6.42
CA LYS A 26 3.73 -8.87 7.17
C LYS A 26 4.25 -7.64 6.40
N TYR A 27 4.19 -7.70 5.08
CA TYR A 27 4.65 -6.65 4.17
C TYR A 27 3.57 -6.35 3.15
N LEU A 28 3.46 -5.07 2.80
CA LEU A 28 2.56 -4.54 1.77
C LEU A 28 3.37 -4.22 0.52
N LYS A 29 2.97 -4.74 -0.63
CA LYS A 29 3.59 -4.40 -1.91
C LYS A 29 3.11 -3.04 -2.41
N VAL A 30 3.97 -2.03 -2.32
CA VAL A 30 3.61 -0.65 -2.68
C VAL A 30 4.15 -0.23 -4.04
N GLY A 31 5.01 -1.04 -4.65
CA GLY A 31 5.57 -0.83 -5.99
C GLY A 31 6.02 -2.14 -6.62
N THR A 32 6.62 -2.08 -7.81
CA THR A 32 7.12 -3.28 -8.52
C THR A 32 8.24 -3.99 -7.76
N GLN A 33 9.09 -3.23 -7.06
CA GLN A 33 10.23 -3.73 -6.30
C GLN A 33 10.28 -3.14 -4.88
N VAL A 34 9.12 -2.70 -4.37
CA VAL A 34 9.04 -1.99 -3.08
C VAL A 34 7.99 -2.64 -2.21
N TRP A 35 8.45 -3.10 -1.05
CA TRP A 35 7.65 -3.67 0.02
C TRP A 35 7.81 -2.82 1.26
N VAL A 36 6.71 -2.61 1.97
CA VAL A 36 6.65 -1.76 3.17
C VAL A 36 6.13 -2.61 4.32
N ASP A 37 6.80 -2.58 5.46
CA ASP A 37 6.31 -3.27 6.65
C ASP A 37 5.13 -2.54 7.31
N ARG A 38 4.51 -3.21 8.27
CA ARG A 38 3.35 -2.67 8.99
C ARG A 38 3.67 -1.46 9.87
N LEU A 39 4.90 -1.30 10.33
CA LEU A 39 5.27 -0.16 11.17
C LEU A 39 5.29 1.12 10.32
N VAL A 40 5.91 1.04 9.15
CA VAL A 40 6.01 2.14 8.20
C VAL A 40 4.63 2.48 7.63
N SER A 41 3.83 1.48 7.23
CA SER A 41 2.49 1.74 6.68
C SER A 41 1.55 2.39 7.70
N ARG A 42 1.56 1.95 8.96
CA ARG A 42 0.80 2.57 10.06
C ARG A 42 1.28 3.98 10.36
N ALA A 43 2.59 4.23 10.33
CA ALA A 43 3.13 5.57 10.49
C ALA A 43 2.64 6.51 9.37
N ILE A 44 2.58 6.03 8.11
CA ILE A 44 2.02 6.77 6.98
C ILE A 44 0.53 7.07 7.19
N VAL A 45 -0.27 6.09 7.60
CA VAL A 45 -1.70 6.30 7.91
C VAL A 45 -1.89 7.32 9.01
N ASN A 46 -1.15 7.21 10.12
CA ASN A 46 -1.22 8.18 11.23
C ASN A 46 -0.76 9.57 10.81
N ALA A 47 0.30 9.70 10.00
CA ALA A 47 0.73 10.98 9.45
C ALA A 47 -0.37 11.65 8.62
N ASN A 48 -1.05 10.88 7.77
CA ASN A 48 -2.12 11.38 6.93
C ASN A 48 -3.39 11.71 7.72
N TYR A 49 -3.81 10.89 8.68
CA TYR A 49 -5.06 11.09 9.42
C TYR A 49 -4.92 11.99 10.63
N SER A 50 -3.89 11.80 11.47
CA SER A 50 -3.74 12.53 12.73
C SER A 50 -3.07 13.89 12.55
N PHE A 51 -2.15 14.02 11.59
CA PHE A 51 -1.43 15.27 11.33
C PHE A 51 -1.91 15.98 10.06
N HIS A 52 -2.93 15.43 9.37
CA HIS A 52 -3.43 15.93 8.09
C HIS A 52 -2.32 16.17 7.05
N ALA A 53 -1.23 15.41 7.13
CA ALA A 53 -0.12 15.54 6.20
C ALA A 53 -0.54 15.02 4.82
N SER A 54 -0.21 15.76 3.77
CA SER A 54 -0.43 15.27 2.41
C SER A 54 0.50 14.08 2.11
N THR A 55 0.09 13.20 1.19
CA THR A 55 0.96 12.10 0.72
C THR A 55 2.29 12.59 0.17
N ALA A 56 2.33 13.79 -0.41
CA ALA A 56 3.57 14.42 -0.87
C ALA A 56 4.47 14.80 0.31
N ALA A 57 3.92 15.45 1.33
CA ALA A 57 4.67 15.85 2.52
C ALA A 57 5.21 14.64 3.29
N VAL A 58 4.42 13.58 3.46
CA VAL A 58 4.89 12.33 4.09
C VAL A 58 6.01 11.68 3.28
N THR A 59 5.91 11.68 1.95
CA THR A 59 6.95 11.15 1.07
C THR A 59 8.25 11.95 1.20
N GLU A 60 8.16 13.27 1.22
CA GLU A 60 9.32 14.15 1.37
C GLU A 60 9.98 13.98 2.74
N PHE A 61 9.18 14.01 3.82
CA PHE A 61 9.64 13.76 5.18
C PHE A 61 10.39 12.43 5.28
N TRP A 62 9.83 11.36 4.72
CA TRP A 62 10.45 10.03 4.80
C TRP A 62 11.77 9.96 4.05
N ASN A 63 11.80 10.50 2.82
CA ASN A 63 13.02 10.52 2.02
C ASN A 63 14.11 11.36 2.69
N TYR A 64 13.75 12.51 3.27
CA TYR A 64 14.69 13.38 3.97
C TYR A 64 15.22 12.73 5.25
N SER A 65 14.35 12.09 6.02
CA SER A 65 14.69 11.58 7.36
C SER A 65 15.39 10.22 7.34
N PHE A 66 15.10 9.35 6.37
CA PHE A 66 15.57 7.95 6.38
C PHE A 66 16.35 7.54 5.13
N VAL A 67 16.00 8.06 3.95
CA VAL A 67 16.71 7.71 2.70
C VAL A 67 18.00 8.51 2.57
N GLN A 68 17.94 9.83 2.74
CA GLN A 68 19.12 10.68 2.58
C GLN A 68 20.24 10.33 3.59
N PRO A 69 19.98 10.08 4.88
CA PRO A 69 21.03 9.73 5.83
C PRO A 69 21.57 8.31 5.68
N SER A 70 20.80 7.39 5.07
CA SER A 70 21.27 6.00 4.86
C SER A 70 22.22 5.85 3.66
N GLY A 71 22.39 6.91 2.86
CA GLY A 71 23.26 6.86 1.67
C GLY A 71 22.72 6.00 0.53
N THR A 72 21.47 5.51 0.64
CA THR A 72 20.81 4.74 -0.42
C THR A 72 20.35 5.64 -1.57
N THR A 73 20.38 5.10 -2.79
CA THR A 73 19.89 5.79 -3.99
C THR A 73 18.40 5.62 -4.20
N PHE A 74 17.78 4.66 -3.50
CA PHE A 74 16.34 4.40 -3.59
C PHE A 74 15.54 5.51 -2.91
N LYS A 75 14.59 6.12 -3.64
CA LYS A 75 13.63 7.09 -3.08
C LYS A 75 12.22 6.55 -3.13
N LEU A 76 11.47 6.76 -2.05
CA LEU A 76 10.03 6.57 -2.09
C LEU A 76 9.41 7.59 -3.03
N THR A 77 8.49 7.13 -3.87
CA THR A 77 7.66 7.99 -4.70
C THR A 77 6.36 8.27 -3.98
N ARG A 78 5.68 9.37 -4.34
CA ARG A 78 4.33 9.68 -3.83
C ARG A 78 3.35 8.53 -4.07
N ARG A 79 3.52 7.78 -5.16
CA ARG A 79 2.69 6.60 -5.47
C ARG A 79 2.91 5.46 -4.48
N HIS A 80 4.16 5.22 -4.05
CA HIS A 80 4.45 4.22 -3.02
C HIS A 80 3.78 4.59 -1.69
N THR A 81 3.92 5.85 -1.26
CA THR A 81 3.30 6.35 -0.01
C THR A 81 1.78 6.29 -0.08
N TRP A 82 1.17 6.67 -1.21
CA TRP A 82 -0.26 6.56 -1.41
C TRP A 82 -0.75 5.11 -1.39
N LYS A 83 -0.04 4.20 -2.07
CA LYS A 83 -0.41 2.78 -2.07
C LYS A 83 -0.29 2.19 -0.66
N ALA A 84 0.75 2.53 0.11
CA ALA A 84 0.89 2.14 1.51
C ALA A 84 -0.29 2.62 2.37
N PHE A 85 -0.66 3.90 2.21
CA PHE A 85 -1.80 4.50 2.89
C PHE A 85 -3.10 3.75 2.59
N VAL A 86 -3.40 3.50 1.31
CA VAL A 86 -4.63 2.83 0.88
C VAL A 86 -4.69 1.40 1.43
N LEU A 87 -3.62 0.64 1.25
CA LEU A 87 -3.56 -0.76 1.69
C LEU A 87 -3.68 -0.91 3.20
N GLU A 88 -3.01 -0.06 3.98
CA GLU A 88 -3.10 -0.11 5.44
C GLU A 88 -4.45 0.41 5.95
N SER A 89 -5.06 1.41 5.29
CA SER A 89 -6.41 1.87 5.66
C SER A 89 -7.45 0.79 5.42
N ILE A 90 -7.39 0.10 4.28
CA ILE A 90 -8.21 -1.06 3.97
C ILE A 90 -8.04 -2.13 5.06
N TRP A 91 -6.80 -2.38 5.46
CA TRP A 91 -6.49 -3.36 6.49
C TRP A 91 -7.07 -2.99 7.86
N LEU A 92 -6.90 -1.75 8.32
CA LEU A 92 -7.46 -1.28 9.59
C LEU A 92 -8.99 -1.39 9.63
N LEU A 93 -9.66 -1.30 8.48
CA LEU A 93 -11.10 -1.52 8.36
C LEU A 93 -11.47 -3.01 8.37
N ALA A 94 -10.60 -3.88 7.82
CA ALA A 94 -10.81 -5.32 7.75
C ALA A 94 -10.53 -6.03 9.09
N GLU A 95 -9.49 -5.61 9.81
CA GLU A 95 -8.96 -6.24 11.03
C GLU A 95 -10.07 -6.59 12.05
N PRO A 96 -11.02 -5.70 12.40
CA PRO A 96 -12.06 -6.01 13.38
C PRO A 96 -13.04 -7.09 12.92
N SER A 97 -13.19 -7.29 11.61
CA SER A 97 -14.16 -8.23 11.01
C SER A 97 -13.56 -9.60 10.69
N GLY A 98 -12.22 -9.74 10.72
CA GLY A 98 -11.52 -10.94 10.27
C GLY A 98 -11.77 -11.28 8.80
N ALA A 99 -12.28 -10.32 8.01
CA ALA A 99 -12.67 -10.55 6.63
C ALA A 99 -11.46 -10.44 5.68
N GLU A 100 -11.38 -11.36 4.73
CA GLU A 100 -10.53 -11.18 3.55
C GLU A 100 -11.23 -10.21 2.59
N LEU A 101 -10.51 -9.15 2.18
CA LEU A 101 -11.05 -8.16 1.25
C LEU A 101 -10.55 -8.43 -0.18
N LEU A 102 -11.51 -8.64 -1.07
CA LEU A 102 -11.29 -8.77 -2.51
C LEU A 102 -11.66 -7.45 -3.19
N PHE A 103 -10.70 -6.87 -3.90
CA PHE A 103 -10.92 -5.66 -4.71
C PHE A 103 -10.80 -5.99 -6.19
N VAL A 104 -11.52 -5.24 -7.04
CA VAL A 104 -11.26 -5.27 -8.48
C VAL A 104 -9.90 -4.62 -8.73
N ASP A 105 -9.02 -5.32 -9.43
CA ASP A 105 -7.67 -4.87 -9.76
C ASP A 105 -7.75 -3.65 -10.70
N ASN A 106 -6.83 -2.69 -10.51
CA ASN A 106 -6.79 -1.41 -11.23
C ASN A 106 -8.11 -0.61 -11.21
N MET A 107 -8.89 -0.65 -10.12
CA MET A 107 -10.00 0.28 -9.98
C MET A 107 -9.51 1.73 -10.14
N ALA A 108 -10.05 2.40 -11.15
CA ALA A 108 -9.81 3.82 -11.38
C ALA A 108 -10.42 4.62 -10.22
N VAL A 109 -9.59 4.99 -9.26
CA VAL A 109 -9.98 5.94 -8.21
C VAL A 109 -10.09 7.31 -8.88
N LYS A 110 -11.32 7.75 -9.19
CA LYS A 110 -11.57 9.12 -9.62
C LYS A 110 -11.28 10.04 -8.44
N LEU A 111 -10.25 10.88 -8.57
CA LEU A 111 -10.06 12.01 -7.68
C LEU A 111 -11.20 13.00 -7.95
N ILE A 112 -11.95 13.34 -6.90
CA ILE A 112 -12.87 14.49 -6.88
C ILE A 112 -12.01 15.75 -6.68
#